data_AF-A0A961XHT5-F1
#
_entry.id   AF-A0A961XHT5-F1
#
_cell.length_a   1.000
_cell.length_b   1.000
_cell.length_c   1.000
_cell.angle_alpha   90.00
_cell.angle_beta   90.00
_cell.angle_gamma   90.00
#
_symmetry.space_group_name_H-M   'P 1'
#
loop_
_entity.id
_entity.type
_entity.pdbx_description
1 polymer ?
#
loop_
_entity_poly.entity_id
_entity_poly.type
_entity_poly.pdbx_seq_one_letter_code
_entity_poly.pdbx_strand_id
1 'polypeptide(L)'
;MSSIVEKIRSWARKQSDLEYIAKQGGFFAGDTGVSVDDARRMVNGRSDTRERMLDMAGRFGVAAQQIDADRGMASEISLACAECGNERTCRKVLSGHADTDPHVFCPNAARYDEMVEGSH
;
A
#
# COMPACT_ATOMS: atom_id res chain seq x y z
N MET A 1 17.19 8.15 -13.96
CA MET A 1 16.79 7.12 -14.94
C MET A 1 17.10 5.76 -14.31
N SER A 2 16.10 4.88 -14.09
CA SER A 2 16.34 3.58 -13.46
C SER A 2 17.09 2.63 -14.42
N SER A 3 18.17 2.02 -13.93
CA SER A 3 19.05 1.14 -14.69
C SER A 3 18.40 -0.23 -14.91
N ILE A 4 18.66 -0.85 -16.06
CA ILE A 4 18.24 -2.25 -16.34
C ILE A 4 18.71 -3.21 -15.25
N VAL A 5 19.89 -2.97 -14.66
CA VAL A 5 20.44 -3.79 -13.57
C VAL A 5 19.58 -3.71 -12.30
N GLU A 6 19.05 -2.53 -11.98
CA GLU A 6 18.15 -2.34 -10.84
C GLU A 6 16.82 -3.07 -11.04
N LYS A 7 16.29 -3.02 -12.27
CA LYS A 7 15.06 -3.73 -12.65
C LYS A 7 15.25 -5.25 -12.55
N ILE A 8 16.38 -5.78 -13.02
CA ILE A 8 16.72 -7.20 -12.90
C ILE A 8 16.83 -7.62 -11.42
N ARG A 9 17.53 -6.84 -10.58
CA ARG A 9 17.63 -7.11 -9.14
C ARG A 9 16.28 -7.04 -8.44
N SER A 10 15.43 -6.08 -8.81
CA SER A 10 14.07 -5.97 -8.30
C SER A 10 13.22 -7.18 -8.67
N TRP A 11 13.36 -7.68 -9.91
CA TRP A 11 12.64 -8.85 -10.38
C TRP A 11 13.09 -10.13 -9.68
N ALA A 12 14.41 -10.30 -9.48
CA ALA A 12 14.97 -11.44 -8.76
C ALA A 12 14.53 -11.50 -7.29
N ARG A 13 14.52 -10.36 -6.57
CA ARG A 13 13.98 -10.28 -5.20
C ARG A 13 12.51 -10.68 -5.15
N LYS A 14 11.71 -10.13 -6.06
CA LYS A 14 10.28 -10.44 -6.18
C LYS A 14 10.02 -11.95 -6.39
N GLN A 15 10.82 -12.61 -7.22
CA GLN A 15 10.71 -14.07 -7.41
C GLN A 15 11.04 -14.84 -6.12
N SER A 16 12.14 -14.47 -5.46
CA SER A 16 12.53 -15.09 -4.18
C SER A 16 11.46 -14.91 -3.10
N ASP A 17 10.86 -13.72 -2.99
CA ASP A 17 9.83 -13.41 -2.01
C ASP A 17 8.54 -14.22 -2.26
N LEU A 18 8.14 -14.38 -3.54
CA LEU A 18 7.00 -15.20 -3.92
C LEU A 18 7.22 -16.68 -3.61
N GLU A 19 8.43 -17.20 -3.87
CA GLU A 19 8.80 -18.57 -3.51
C GLU A 19 8.79 -18.78 -1.98
N TYR A 20 9.27 -17.80 -1.22
CA TYR A 20 9.26 -17.85 0.24
C TYR A 20 7.82 -17.89 0.80
N ILE A 21 6.93 -17.02 0.30
CA ILE A 21 5.51 -17.01 0.68
C ILE A 21 4.84 -18.34 0.31
N ALA A 22 5.14 -18.89 -0.87
CA ALA A 22 4.60 -20.18 -1.29
C ALA A 22 5.03 -21.33 -0.36
N LYS A 23 6.25 -21.28 0.18
CA LYS A 23 6.78 -22.28 1.12
C LYS A 23 6.24 -22.12 2.55
N GLN A 24 5.84 -20.92 2.95
CA GLN A 24 5.46 -20.57 4.34
C GLN A 24 3.96 -20.32 4.53
N GLY A 25 3.11 -20.80 3.62
CA GLY A 25 1.70 -20.39 3.57
C GLY A 25 0.88 -20.60 4.86
N GLY A 26 1.23 -21.59 5.68
CA GLY A 26 0.61 -21.82 6.99
C GLY A 26 1.03 -20.82 8.09
N PHE A 27 2.22 -20.23 7.98
CA PHE A 27 2.75 -19.25 8.94
C PHE A 27 2.06 -17.89 8.80
N PHE A 28 1.86 -17.42 7.56
CA PHE A 28 1.20 -16.14 7.30
C PHE A 28 -0.26 -16.13 7.80
N ALA A 29 -1.00 -17.22 7.54
CA ALA A 29 -2.39 -17.35 7.95
C ALA A 29 -2.58 -17.44 9.48
N GLY A 30 -1.60 -17.98 10.22
CA GLY A 30 -1.68 -18.17 11.68
C GLY A 30 -1.14 -17.01 12.51
N ASP A 31 0.06 -16.51 12.17
CA ASP A 31 0.81 -15.57 13.03
C ASP A 31 0.70 -14.11 12.58
N THR A 32 0.40 -13.86 11.31
CA THR A 32 0.36 -12.48 10.77
C THR A 32 -1.05 -11.98 10.48
N GLY A 33 -2.04 -12.88 10.43
CA GLY A 33 -3.40 -12.56 10.00
C GLY A 33 -3.52 -12.20 8.50
N VAL A 34 -2.44 -12.34 7.73
CA VAL A 34 -2.39 -12.05 6.30
C VAL A 34 -2.53 -13.36 5.54
N SER A 35 -3.48 -13.43 4.60
CA SER A 35 -3.60 -14.61 3.76
C SER A 35 -2.41 -14.73 2.80
N VAL A 36 -2.12 -15.95 2.33
CA VAL A 36 -1.06 -16.18 1.33
C VAL A 36 -1.34 -15.39 0.04
N ASP A 37 -2.61 -15.23 -0.32
CA ASP A 37 -3.00 -14.45 -1.48
C ASP A 37 -2.76 -12.95 -1.25
N ASP A 38 -3.06 -12.43 -0.07
CA ASP A 38 -2.76 -11.02 0.27
C ASP A 38 -1.26 -10.76 0.32
N ALA A 39 -0.47 -11.68 0.90
CA ALA A 39 0.99 -11.58 0.91
C ALA A 39 1.56 -11.59 -0.52
N ARG A 40 1.04 -12.47 -1.40
CA ARG A 40 1.41 -12.49 -2.82
C ARG A 40 1.00 -11.20 -3.53
N ARG A 41 -0.15 -10.61 -3.20
CA ARG A 41 -0.60 -9.33 -3.77
C ARG A 41 0.28 -8.18 -3.31
N MET A 42 0.73 -8.16 -2.06
CA MET A 42 1.66 -7.17 -1.55
C MET A 42 3.03 -7.25 -2.25
N VAL A 43 3.60 -8.45 -2.41
CA VAL A 43 4.85 -8.65 -3.17
C VAL A 43 4.66 -8.35 -4.66
N ASN A 44 3.47 -8.62 -5.19
CA ASN A 44 3.14 -8.30 -6.58
C ASN A 44 2.84 -6.82 -6.83
N GLY A 45 2.50 -6.08 -5.79
CA GLY A 45 2.31 -4.65 -5.79
C GLY A 45 3.56 -3.89 -6.24
N ARG A 46 3.39 -2.60 -6.49
CA ARG A 46 4.50 -1.72 -6.84
C ARG A 46 5.31 -1.43 -5.59
N SER A 47 6.64 -1.35 -5.73
CA SER A 47 7.55 -1.13 -4.61
C SER A 47 7.32 0.19 -3.88
N ASP A 48 6.66 1.16 -4.52
CA ASP A 48 6.31 2.46 -3.95
C ASP A 48 4.90 2.50 -3.34
N THR A 49 4.15 1.40 -3.29
CA THR A 49 2.76 1.41 -2.81
C THR A 49 2.67 1.91 -1.37
N ARG A 50 3.53 1.45 -0.45
CA ARG A 50 3.47 1.90 0.96
C ARG A 50 3.80 3.39 1.08
N GLU A 51 4.85 3.86 0.44
CA GLU A 51 5.24 5.28 0.46
C GLU A 51 4.12 6.16 -0.10
N ARG A 52 3.61 5.83 -1.30
CA ARG A 52 2.50 6.56 -1.93
C ARG A 52 1.23 6.53 -1.09
N MET A 53 0.93 5.41 -0.42
CA MET A 53 -0.22 5.28 0.48
C MET A 53 -0.09 6.23 1.66
N LEU A 54 1.09 6.28 2.30
CA LEU A 54 1.34 7.15 3.46
C LEU A 54 1.34 8.63 3.08
N ASP A 55 1.92 8.99 1.94
CA ASP A 55 1.86 10.36 1.42
C ASP A 55 0.42 10.80 1.14
N MET A 56 -0.40 9.89 0.62
CA MET A 56 -1.82 10.16 0.40
C MET A 56 -2.57 10.29 1.72
N ALA A 57 -2.34 9.38 2.67
CA ALA A 57 -2.95 9.45 4.00
C ALA A 57 -2.64 10.79 4.71
N GLY A 58 -1.40 11.29 4.56
CA GLY A 58 -1.01 12.60 5.08
C GLY A 58 -1.83 13.77 4.53
N ARG A 59 -2.36 13.67 3.30
CA ARG A 59 -3.28 14.69 2.73
C ARG A 59 -4.63 14.73 3.43
N PHE A 60 -5.04 13.62 4.03
CA PHE A 60 -6.24 13.52 4.86
C PHE A 60 -5.95 13.82 6.33
N GLY A 61 -4.71 14.15 6.70
CA GLY A 61 -4.32 14.40 8.09
C GLY A 61 -4.05 13.13 8.90
N VAL A 62 -3.96 11.97 8.26
CA VAL A 62 -3.65 10.70 8.92
C VAL A 62 -2.14 10.46 8.96
N ALA A 63 -1.59 10.26 10.15
CA ALA A 63 -0.20 9.93 10.37
C ALA A 63 0.06 8.42 10.19
N ALA A 64 1.28 8.05 9.79
CA ALA A 64 1.67 6.64 9.62
C ALA A 64 1.45 5.81 10.90
N GLN A 65 1.66 6.40 12.07
CA GLN A 65 1.45 5.74 13.36
C GLN A 65 -0.02 5.37 13.59
N GLN A 66 -0.98 6.15 13.09
CA GLN A 66 -2.41 5.83 13.21
C GLN A 66 -2.77 4.62 12.35
N ILE A 67 -2.20 4.52 11.15
CA ILE A 67 -2.37 3.36 10.27
C ILE A 67 -1.73 2.12 10.91
N ASP A 68 -0.49 2.24 11.41
CA ASP A 68 0.24 1.10 11.96
C ASP A 68 -0.30 0.64 13.35
N ALA A 69 -1.18 1.43 13.99
CA ALA A 69 -1.81 1.09 15.26
C ALA A 69 -2.79 -0.10 15.16
N ASP A 70 -3.42 -0.28 13.99
CA ASP A 70 -4.26 -1.43 13.68
C ASP A 70 -3.72 -2.15 12.44
N ARG A 71 -3.11 -3.32 12.66
CA ARG A 71 -2.49 -4.11 11.57
C ARG A 71 -3.51 -4.66 10.57
N GLY A 72 -4.73 -4.96 11.00
CA GLY A 72 -5.79 -5.45 10.11
C GLY A 72 -6.20 -4.33 9.16
N MET A 73 -6.47 -3.16 9.72
CA MET A 73 -6.81 -1.96 8.95
C MET A 73 -5.67 -1.52 8.03
N ALA A 74 -4.42 -1.55 8.49
CA ALA A 74 -3.25 -1.25 7.67
C ALA A 74 -3.16 -2.16 6.44
N SER A 75 -3.49 -3.44 6.61
CA SER A 75 -3.47 -4.43 5.53
C SER A 75 -4.57 -4.16 4.50
N GLU A 76 -5.79 -3.85 4.96
CA GLU A 76 -6.92 -3.48 4.09
C GLU A 76 -6.61 -2.24 3.24
N ILE A 77 -6.12 -1.17 3.87
CA ILE A 77 -5.77 0.10 3.20
C ILE A 77 -4.64 -0.12 2.20
N SER A 78 -3.65 -0.93 2.57
CA SER A 78 -2.52 -1.27 1.68
C SER A 78 -2.98 -2.04 0.46
N LEU A 79 -3.88 -3.01 0.62
CA LEU A 79 -4.42 -3.81 -0.46
C LEU A 79 -5.25 -2.94 -1.42
N ALA A 80 -6.17 -2.14 -0.87
CA ALA A 80 -6.98 -1.21 -1.66
C ALA A 80 -6.10 -0.20 -2.43
N CYS A 81 -5.03 0.31 -1.82
CA CYS A 81 -4.08 1.20 -2.49
C CYS A 81 -3.29 0.51 -3.62
N ALA A 82 -2.93 -0.77 -3.42
CA ALA A 82 -2.22 -1.54 -4.43
C ALA A 82 -3.07 -1.81 -5.68
N GLU A 83 -4.39 -1.93 -5.52
CA GLU A 83 -5.32 -2.34 -6.57
C GLU A 83 -6.10 -1.19 -7.23
N CYS A 84 -6.06 0.03 -6.68
CA CYS A 84 -6.96 1.12 -7.07
C CYS A 84 -6.87 1.64 -8.52
N GLY A 85 -5.79 1.32 -9.25
CA GLY A 85 -5.57 1.77 -10.63
C GLY A 85 -5.33 3.27 -10.83
N ASN A 86 -5.59 4.12 -9.82
CA ASN A 86 -5.51 5.59 -9.90
C ASN A 86 -4.11 6.17 -9.67
N GLU A 87 -3.07 5.36 -9.86
CA GLU A 87 -1.69 5.73 -9.54
C GLU A 87 -1.21 7.01 -10.22
N ARG A 88 -1.49 7.17 -11.52
CA ARG A 88 -1.03 8.34 -12.28
C ARG A 88 -1.63 9.63 -11.70
N THR A 89 -2.91 9.61 -11.36
CA THR A 89 -3.61 10.73 -10.73
C THR A 89 -3.05 10.99 -9.34
N CYS A 90 -2.89 9.93 -8.54
CA CYS A 90 -2.29 9.99 -7.21
C CYS A 90 -0.93 10.68 -7.22
N ARG A 91 -0.01 10.26 -8.11
CA ARG A 91 1.32 10.88 -8.23
C ARG A 91 1.26 12.34 -8.66
N LYS A 92 0.37 12.71 -9.59
CA LYS A 92 0.21 14.12 -10.00
C LYS A 92 -0.26 14.98 -8.83
N VAL A 93 -1.25 14.50 -8.07
CA VAL A 93 -1.77 15.18 -6.90
C VAL A 93 -0.68 15.32 -5.83
N LEU A 94 -0.02 14.22 -5.46
CA LEU A 94 1.04 14.21 -4.44
C LEU A 94 2.22 15.13 -4.78
N SER A 95 2.62 15.16 -6.06
CA SER A 95 3.69 16.05 -6.54
C SER A 95 3.25 17.50 -6.82
N GLY A 96 1.98 17.85 -6.57
CA GLY A 96 1.46 19.20 -6.78
C GLY A 96 1.20 19.58 -8.25
N HIS A 97 1.27 18.62 -9.18
CA HIS A 97 1.01 18.82 -10.60
C HIS A 97 -0.47 18.66 -10.99
N ALA A 98 -1.35 18.38 -10.01
CA ALA A 98 -2.79 18.38 -10.20
C ALA A 98 -3.48 18.83 -8.90
N ASP A 99 -4.53 19.64 -9.06
CA ASP A 99 -5.42 20.09 -7.99
C ASP A 99 -6.73 19.30 -8.02
N THR A 100 -6.62 17.98 -8.00
CA THR A 100 -7.77 17.08 -7.93
C THR A 100 -7.96 16.67 -6.49
N ASP A 101 -9.18 16.85 -5.98
CA ASP A 101 -9.56 16.40 -4.65
C ASP A 101 -9.34 14.89 -4.48
N PRO A 102 -8.47 14.46 -3.54
CA PRO A 102 -8.28 13.05 -3.20
C PRO A 102 -9.55 12.27 -2.90
N HIS A 103 -10.60 12.90 -2.36
CA HIS A 103 -11.88 12.24 -2.07
C HIS A 103 -12.57 11.67 -3.32
N VAL A 104 -12.26 12.22 -4.50
CA VAL A 104 -12.91 11.83 -5.75
C VAL A 104 -12.32 10.53 -6.34
N PHE A 105 -11.06 10.21 -6.03
CA PHE A 105 -10.36 9.09 -6.68
C PHE A 105 -9.67 8.11 -5.74
N CYS A 106 -9.40 8.49 -4.49
CA CYS A 106 -8.74 7.59 -3.55
C CYS A 106 -9.79 6.65 -2.92
N PRO A 107 -9.71 5.33 -3.11
CA PRO A 107 -10.67 4.41 -2.49
C PRO A 107 -10.54 4.33 -0.96
N ASN A 108 -9.41 4.80 -0.41
CA ASN A 108 -9.18 4.84 1.03
C ASN A 108 -9.67 6.13 1.69
N ALA A 109 -10.23 7.09 0.93
CA ALA A 109 -10.64 8.39 1.45
C ALA A 109 -11.54 8.26 2.70
N ALA A 110 -12.64 7.52 2.58
CA ALA A 110 -13.57 7.31 3.70
C ALA A 110 -12.91 6.68 4.93
N ARG A 111 -11.97 5.74 4.74
CA ARG A 111 -11.23 5.12 5.85
C ARG A 111 -10.27 6.11 6.53
N TYR A 112 -9.68 7.01 5.76
CA TYR A 112 -8.84 8.06 6.35
C TYR A 112 -9.67 9.08 7.12
N ASP A 113 -10.85 9.44 6.62
CA ASP A 113 -11.78 10.33 7.33
C ASP A 113 -12.20 9.71 8.68
N GLU A 114 -12.59 8.42 8.68
CA GLU A 114 -12.91 7.67 9.89
C GLU A 114 -11.76 7.67 10.92
N MET A 115 -10.51 7.57 10.48
CA MET A 115 -9.34 7.61 11.37
C MET A 115 -9.16 8.97 12.05
N VAL A 116 -9.43 10.07 11.33
CA VAL A 116 -9.33 11.42 11.89
C VAL A 116 -10.48 11.68 12.86
N GLU A 117 -11.70 11.30 12.50
CA GLU A 117 -12.90 11.46 13.33
C GLU A 117 -12.85 10.59 14.60
N GLY A 118 -12.25 9.40 14.53
CA GLY A 118 -12.11 8.47 15.65
C GLY A 118 -10.98 8.78 16.64
N SER A 119 -10.18 9.83 16.41
CA SER A 119 -9.01 10.18 17.24
C SER A 119 -9.37 11.00 18.50
N HIS A 120 -10.56 10.82 19.07
CA HIS A 120 -11.09 11.51 20.26
C HIS A 120 -10.89 10.73 21.57
#